data_AF-A0A5D2TUY2-F1
#
_entry.id   AF-A0A5D2TUY2-F1
#
_cell.length_a   1.000
_cell.length_b   1.000
_cell.length_c   1.000
_cell.angle_alpha   90.00
_cell.angle_beta   90.00
_cell.angle_gamma   90.00
#
_symmetry.space_group_name_H-M   'P 1'
#
loop_
_entity.id
_entity.type
_entity.pdbx_description
1 polymer ?
#
loop_
_entity_poly.entity_id
_entity_poly.type
_entity_poly.pdbx_seq_one_letter_code
_entity_poly.pdbx_strand_id
1 'polypeptide(L)'
;MSQVFSKSPEHCAKQGGLTIDKSYKKLFFAFSSFFSIVLAFIFLIWLTLHPAKPQFSLREADIYQLSLSGTHLLSSSIQFTMLSRNPNKKVGIYYDELQAFAAYKGQQITFDSFLPPFYQGHEESNLLTTSLQGIGLPVALSFGYEVEHDQTAGRIVLNLKVNGKLRWKVGTWVSGRYRFNVNCVSVMSFGPNAPTAPLSSNQAAQCSTAV
;
A
#
# COMPACT_ATOMS: atom_id res chain seq x y z
N MET A 1 -6.16 -81.21 -54.86
CA MET A 1 -6.75 -79.86 -54.99
C MET A 1 -7.67 -79.60 -53.80
N SER A 2 -7.79 -78.34 -53.39
CA SER A 2 -8.74 -77.79 -52.41
C SER A 2 -8.30 -77.78 -50.94
N GLN A 3 -8.57 -76.74 -50.15
CA GLN A 3 -8.69 -75.29 -50.38
C GLN A 3 -8.26 -74.69 -49.02
N VAL A 4 -7.34 -73.73 -49.01
CA VAL A 4 -6.92 -73.05 -47.77
C VAL A 4 -8.04 -72.10 -47.37
N PHE A 5 -8.79 -72.46 -46.32
CA PHE A 5 -9.79 -71.60 -45.73
C PHE A 5 -9.09 -70.59 -44.80
N SER A 6 -8.60 -69.51 -45.39
CA SER A 6 -8.15 -68.32 -44.66
C SER A 6 -9.37 -67.69 -43.99
N LYS A 7 -9.50 -67.87 -42.67
CA LYS A 7 -10.52 -67.20 -41.85
C LYS A 7 -10.04 -65.78 -41.59
N SER A 8 -10.71 -64.81 -42.21
CA SER A 8 -10.52 -63.37 -42.01
C SER A 8 -10.65 -63.00 -40.52
N PRO A 9 -9.72 -62.18 -39.96
CA PRO A 9 -9.77 -61.83 -38.55
C PRO A 9 -10.82 -60.76 -38.28
N GLU A 10 -12.03 -61.17 -37.90
CA GLU A 10 -13.11 -60.31 -37.37
C GLU A 10 -12.86 -59.84 -35.91
N HIS A 11 -11.62 -59.48 -35.58
CA HIS A 11 -11.25 -59.05 -34.23
C HIS A 11 -10.42 -57.76 -34.20
N CYS A 12 -10.88 -56.72 -34.91
CA CYS A 12 -10.32 -55.36 -34.77
C CYS A 12 -11.38 -54.27 -34.61
N ALA A 13 -12.62 -54.60 -34.19
CA ALA A 13 -13.68 -53.61 -33.96
C ALA A 13 -14.19 -53.64 -32.51
N LYS A 14 -13.29 -53.60 -31.54
CA LYS A 14 -13.62 -53.11 -30.20
C LYS A 14 -12.50 -52.17 -29.76
N GLN A 15 -12.50 -50.97 -30.35
CA GLN A 15 -12.00 -49.81 -29.61
C GLN A 15 -12.82 -49.76 -28.33
N GLY A 16 -12.25 -50.28 -27.24
CA GLY A 16 -12.73 -50.07 -25.89
C GLY A 16 -12.62 -48.59 -25.59
N GLY A 17 -13.57 -47.81 -26.11
CA GLY A 17 -13.82 -46.46 -25.65
C GLY A 17 -14.08 -46.60 -24.16
N LEU A 18 -13.17 -46.05 -23.36
CA LEU A 18 -13.29 -45.95 -21.91
C LEU A 18 -14.73 -45.59 -21.59
N THR A 19 -15.52 -46.57 -21.14
CA THR A 19 -16.90 -46.37 -20.72
C THR A 19 -16.85 -45.70 -19.37
N ILE A 20 -16.58 -44.40 -19.38
CA ILE A 20 -16.73 -43.53 -18.23
C ILE A 20 -18.20 -43.65 -17.82
N ASP A 21 -18.43 -44.33 -16.69
CA ASP A 21 -19.76 -44.66 -16.15
C ASP A 21 -20.67 -43.41 -16.23
N LYS A 22 -21.91 -43.59 -16.70
CA LYS A 22 -22.93 -42.54 -16.77
C LYS A 22 -23.08 -41.79 -15.44
N SER A 23 -22.80 -42.48 -14.33
CA SER A 23 -22.82 -41.92 -12.97
C SER A 23 -21.73 -40.85 -12.76
N TYR A 24 -20.50 -41.07 -13.25
CA TYR A 24 -19.42 -40.08 -13.15
C TYR A 24 -19.68 -38.83 -14.00
N LYS A 25 -20.33 -38.97 -15.16
CA LYS A 25 -20.69 -37.81 -16.00
C LYS A 25 -21.71 -36.90 -15.31
N LYS A 26 -22.75 -37.46 -14.68
CA LYS A 26 -23.74 -36.69 -13.92
C LYS A 26 -23.11 -36.00 -12.71
N LEU A 27 -22.24 -36.72 -11.99
CA LEU A 27 -21.49 -36.18 -10.85
C LEU A 27 -20.60 -35.01 -11.28
N PHE A 28 -19.89 -35.14 -12.41
CA PHE A 28 -19.04 -34.10 -12.97
C PHE A 28 -19.82 -32.83 -13.35
N PHE A 29 -20.96 -32.96 -14.03
CA PHE A 29 -21.80 -31.80 -14.36
C PHE A 29 -22.39 -31.12 -13.11
N ALA A 30 -22.77 -31.91 -12.09
CA ALA A 30 -23.25 -31.36 -10.81
C ALA A 30 -22.15 -30.57 -10.09
N PHE A 31 -20.94 -31.12 -9.99
CA PHE A 31 -19.79 -30.41 -9.42
C PHE A 31 -19.45 -29.16 -10.24
N SER A 32 -19.38 -29.27 -11.57
CA SER A 32 -19.12 -28.13 -12.46
C SER A 32 -20.14 -27.01 -12.25
N SER A 33 -21.43 -27.34 -12.19
CA SER A 33 -22.49 -26.35 -11.93
C SER A 33 -22.33 -25.70 -10.56
N PHE A 34 -22.06 -26.48 -9.52
CA PHE A 34 -21.81 -25.95 -8.17
C PHE A 34 -20.61 -24.99 -8.15
N PHE A 35 -19.48 -25.36 -8.75
CA PHE A 35 -18.30 -24.49 -8.85
C PHE A 35 -18.60 -23.22 -9.65
N SER A 36 -19.35 -23.31 -10.75
CA SER A 36 -19.76 -22.14 -11.52
C SER A 36 -20.62 -21.18 -10.70
N ILE A 37 -21.56 -21.71 -9.91
CA ILE A 37 -22.41 -20.90 -9.02
C ILE A 37 -21.55 -20.22 -7.95
N VAL A 38 -20.67 -20.95 -7.27
CA VAL A 38 -19.76 -20.40 -6.25
C VAL A 38 -18.87 -19.30 -6.85
N LEU A 39 -18.31 -19.54 -8.03
CA LEU A 39 -17.47 -18.56 -8.73
C LEU A 39 -18.28 -17.30 -9.09
N ALA A 40 -19.52 -17.45 -9.57
CA ALA A 40 -20.40 -16.33 -9.87
C ALA A 40 -20.72 -15.51 -8.60
N PHE A 41 -20.98 -16.17 -7.47
CA PHE A 41 -21.19 -15.48 -6.19
C PHE A 41 -19.95 -14.71 -5.73
N ILE A 42 -18.77 -15.31 -5.78
CA ILE A 42 -17.51 -14.64 -5.44
C ILE A 42 -17.29 -13.43 -6.35
N PHE A 43 -17.55 -13.59 -7.65
CA PHE A 43 -17.42 -12.53 -8.64
C PHE A 43 -18.37 -11.36 -8.34
N LEU A 44 -19.64 -11.64 -8.00
CA LEU A 44 -20.60 -10.61 -7.62
C LEU A 44 -20.19 -9.86 -6.33
N ILE A 45 -19.68 -10.57 -5.34
CA ILE A 45 -19.16 -9.96 -4.10
C ILE A 45 -17.97 -9.06 -4.44
N TRP A 46 -17.05 -9.54 -5.26
CA TRP A 46 -15.88 -8.75 -5.69
C TRP A 46 -16.27 -7.50 -6.47
N LEU A 47 -17.23 -7.62 -7.41
CA LEU A 47 -17.74 -6.50 -8.20
C LEU A 47 -18.41 -5.43 -7.33
N THR A 48 -19.10 -5.85 -6.27
CA THR A 48 -19.88 -4.93 -5.41
C THR A 48 -19.06 -4.27 -4.30
N LEU A 49 -18.03 -4.95 -3.79
CA LEU A 49 -17.17 -4.41 -2.73
C LEU A 49 -15.95 -3.68 -3.28
N HIS A 50 -15.35 -4.20 -4.36
CA HIS A 50 -14.12 -3.75 -5.00
C HIS A 50 -13.27 -2.82 -4.11
N PRO A 51 -12.65 -3.36 -3.04
CA PRO A 51 -12.04 -2.54 -2.00
C PRO A 51 -10.87 -1.74 -2.59
N ALA A 52 -11.06 -0.43 -2.68
CA ALA A 52 -10.05 0.52 -3.07
C ALA A 52 -9.12 0.80 -1.88
N LYS A 53 -7.82 0.95 -2.16
CA LYS A 53 -6.85 1.36 -1.15
C LYS A 53 -7.17 2.75 -0.58
N PRO A 54 -6.87 3.03 0.70
CA PRO A 54 -7.01 4.37 1.25
C PRO A 54 -6.13 5.36 0.48
N GLN A 55 -6.61 6.60 0.40
CA GLN A 55 -5.92 7.70 -0.26
C GLN A 55 -5.37 8.65 0.79
N PHE A 56 -4.09 9.01 0.66
CA PHE A 56 -3.46 10.00 1.53
C PHE A 56 -3.04 11.21 0.69
N SER A 57 -3.26 12.40 1.22
CA SER A 57 -2.72 13.63 0.64
C SER A 57 -2.05 14.48 1.71
N LEU A 58 -0.88 15.01 1.36
CA LEU A 58 -0.19 15.97 2.21
C LEU A 58 -0.91 17.31 2.10
N ARG A 59 -1.20 17.94 3.24
CA ARG A 59 -1.80 19.28 3.31
C ARG A 59 -0.75 20.31 3.59
N GLU A 60 -0.01 20.10 4.66
CA GLU A 60 0.97 21.03 5.19
C GLU A 60 2.16 20.24 5.71
N ALA A 61 3.35 20.82 5.56
CA ALA A 61 4.57 20.31 6.15
C ALA A 61 5.47 21.49 6.50
N ASP A 62 6.03 21.45 7.70
CA ASP A 62 6.81 22.51 8.31
C ASP A 62 8.10 21.95 8.89
N ILE A 63 9.23 22.49 8.47
CA ILE A 63 10.54 22.19 9.08
C ILE A 63 10.88 23.33 10.03
N TYR A 64 10.84 23.05 11.33
CA TYR A 64 11.24 23.99 12.39
C TYR A 64 12.74 24.00 12.62
N GLN A 65 13.37 22.83 12.52
CA GLN A 65 14.79 22.68 12.75
C GLN A 65 15.36 21.63 11.80
N LEU A 66 16.51 21.96 11.22
CA LEU A 66 17.37 21.02 10.50
C LEU A 66 18.81 21.49 10.68
N SER A 67 19.47 21.02 11.73
CA SER A 67 20.81 21.44 12.10
C SER A 67 21.74 20.24 12.22
N LEU A 68 22.86 20.28 11.50
CA LEU A 68 23.93 19.31 11.63
C LEU A 68 24.94 19.80 12.67
N SER A 69 25.24 18.99 13.68
CA SER A 69 26.25 19.29 14.68
C SER A 69 27.46 18.37 14.52
N GLY A 70 28.65 18.96 14.61
CA GLY A 70 29.95 18.30 14.73
C GLY A 70 30.06 16.94 14.03
N THR A 71 29.98 15.86 14.80
CA THR A 71 30.16 14.45 14.40
C THR A 71 29.01 13.87 13.56
N HIS A 72 28.51 14.60 12.57
CA HIS A 72 27.40 14.16 11.68
C HIS A 72 26.15 13.76 12.45
N LEU A 73 25.88 14.48 13.54
CA LEU A 73 24.67 14.30 14.35
C LEU A 73 23.64 15.31 13.90
N LEU A 74 22.51 14.80 13.39
CA LEU A 74 21.40 15.61 12.93
C LEU A 74 20.41 15.84 14.07
N SER A 75 20.06 17.11 14.27
CA SER A 75 18.89 17.51 15.03
C SER A 75 17.85 18.10 14.07
N SER A 76 16.67 17.48 14.04
CA SER A 76 15.57 17.81 13.14
C SER A 76 14.26 17.92 13.91
N SER A 77 13.41 18.88 13.54
CA SER A 77 12.07 19.04 14.07
C SER A 77 11.15 19.38 12.92
N ILE A 78 10.21 18.49 12.64
CA ILE A 78 9.35 18.54 11.45
C ILE A 78 7.93 18.25 11.88
N GLN A 79 6.97 19.08 11.47
CA GLN A 79 5.56 18.82 11.65
C GLN A 79 4.91 18.67 10.30
N PHE A 80 3.94 17.78 10.19
CA PHE A 80 3.14 17.71 8.99
C PHE A 80 1.71 17.31 9.28
N THR A 81 0.83 17.73 8.37
CA THR A 81 -0.59 17.40 8.38
C THR A 81 -0.92 16.71 7.07
N MET A 82 -1.49 15.51 7.16
CA MET A 82 -1.98 14.74 6.03
C MET A 82 -3.47 14.48 6.17
N LEU A 83 -4.17 14.40 5.05
CA LEU A 83 -5.56 13.96 4.97
C LEU A 83 -5.57 12.49 4.55
N SER A 84 -6.08 11.64 5.42
CA SER A 84 -6.45 10.27 5.08
C SER A 84 -7.89 10.25 4.58
N ARG A 85 -8.15 9.57 3.46
CA ARG A 85 -9.49 9.41 2.89
C ARG A 85 -9.74 7.95 2.56
N ASN A 86 -10.87 7.42 3.03
CA ASN A 86 -11.37 6.13 2.60
C ASN A 86 -12.30 6.31 1.39
N PRO A 87 -11.92 5.91 0.16
CA PRO A 87 -12.80 6.04 -1.01
C PRO A 87 -13.91 4.97 -1.05
N ASN A 88 -13.92 4.00 -0.12
CA ASN A 88 -14.87 2.89 -0.16
C ASN A 88 -16.24 3.27 0.40
N LYS A 89 -17.29 2.88 -0.33
CA LYS A 89 -18.70 3.12 0.05
C LYS A 89 -19.26 2.12 1.04
N LYS A 90 -18.70 0.91 1.09
CA LYS A 90 -19.22 -0.23 1.88
C LYS A 90 -18.18 -0.88 2.78
N VAL A 91 -16.95 -0.37 2.76
CA VAL A 91 -15.82 -0.93 3.49
C VAL A 91 -15.25 0.15 4.41
N GLY A 92 -15.24 -0.09 5.71
CA GLY A 92 -14.53 0.74 6.68
C GLY A 92 -13.08 0.26 6.85
N ILE A 93 -12.23 1.10 7.44
CA ILE A 93 -10.82 0.82 7.67
C ILE A 93 -10.50 1.06 9.14
N TYR A 94 -10.00 0.03 9.82
CA TYR A 94 -9.34 0.18 11.11
C TYR A 94 -7.84 0.38 10.86
N TYR A 95 -7.29 1.48 11.37
CA TYR A 95 -5.84 1.67 11.43
C TYR A 95 -5.38 1.31 12.84
N ASP A 96 -4.65 0.20 12.96
CA ASP A 96 -4.23 -0.35 14.27
C ASP A 96 -2.90 0.25 14.75
N GLU A 97 -1.97 0.45 13.82
CA GLU A 97 -0.64 0.96 14.09
C GLU A 97 -0.29 1.94 12.96
N LEU A 98 0.18 3.14 13.30
CA LEU A 98 0.71 4.11 12.35
C LEU A 98 1.99 4.70 12.91
N GLN A 99 3.08 4.58 12.15
CA GLN A 99 4.41 5.06 12.44
C GLN A 99 4.81 6.04 11.35
N ALA A 100 4.97 7.30 11.71
CA ALA A 100 5.38 8.37 10.82
C ALA A 100 6.85 8.72 11.03
N PHE A 101 7.58 8.97 9.95
CA PHE A 101 8.95 9.46 9.99
C PHE A 101 9.26 10.25 8.72
N ALA A 102 10.27 11.11 8.80
CA ALA A 102 10.76 11.88 7.68
C ALA A 102 12.06 11.28 7.15
N ALA A 103 12.21 11.31 5.83
CA ALA A 103 13.42 10.91 5.14
C ALA A 103 13.86 11.98 4.14
N TYR A 104 15.15 12.22 4.08
CA TYR A 104 15.80 13.11 3.13
C TYR A 104 16.75 12.30 2.25
N LYS A 105 16.63 12.42 0.93
CA LYS A 105 17.42 11.64 -0.06
C LYS A 105 17.49 10.13 0.23
N GLY A 106 16.43 9.57 0.79
CA GLY A 106 16.33 8.14 1.15
C GLY A 106 16.81 7.78 2.55
N GLN A 107 17.50 8.68 3.26
CA GLN A 107 17.94 8.49 4.63
C GLN A 107 16.89 9.01 5.63
N GLN A 108 16.56 8.22 6.65
CA GLN A 108 15.68 8.65 7.74
C GLN A 108 16.35 9.70 8.61
N ILE A 109 15.66 10.81 8.87
CA ILE A 109 16.20 11.98 9.59
C ILE A 109 15.49 12.27 10.91
N THR A 110 14.40 11.56 11.21
CA THR A 110 13.65 11.67 12.48
C THR A 110 13.47 10.29 13.09
N PHE A 111 13.18 10.22 14.38
CA PHE A 111 12.64 9.01 14.99
C PHE A 111 11.23 8.71 14.49
N ASP A 112 10.78 7.48 14.72
CA ASP A 112 9.41 7.08 14.42
C ASP A 112 8.45 7.69 15.45
N SER A 113 7.43 8.38 14.96
CA SER A 113 6.35 8.95 15.77
C SER A 113 5.08 8.14 15.57
N PHE A 114 4.44 7.77 16.66
CA PHE A 114 3.24 6.92 16.62
C PHE A 114 1.98 7.77 16.64
N LEU A 115 1.10 7.56 15.66
CA LEU A 115 -0.24 8.15 15.68
C LEU A 115 -1.22 7.20 16.38
N PRO A 116 -2.22 7.72 17.10
CA PRO A 116 -3.22 6.89 17.74
C PRO A 116 -4.01 6.08 16.71
N PRO A 117 -4.39 4.84 17.03
CA PRO A 117 -5.24 4.05 16.16
C PRO A 117 -6.61 4.71 16.03
N PHE A 118 -7.21 4.61 14.83
CA PHE A 118 -8.52 5.17 14.56
C PHE A 118 -9.29 4.31 13.56
N TYR A 119 -10.60 4.45 13.61
CA TYR A 119 -11.50 3.86 12.62
C TYR A 119 -11.92 4.94 11.63
N GLN A 120 -11.89 4.60 10.36
CA GLN A 120 -12.36 5.43 9.26
C GLN A 120 -13.53 4.72 8.57
N GLY A 121 -14.71 5.32 8.67
CA GLY A 121 -15.95 4.85 8.05
C GLY A 121 -15.96 5.00 6.53
N HIS A 122 -17.14 4.85 5.95
CA HIS A 122 -17.34 4.89 4.51
C HIS A 122 -17.22 6.32 3.98
N GLU A 123 -16.47 6.51 2.89
CA GLU A 123 -16.26 7.82 2.25
C GLU A 123 -15.76 8.92 3.22
N GLU A 124 -15.23 8.52 4.37
CA GLU A 124 -14.79 9.41 5.44
C GLU A 124 -13.37 9.92 5.16
N SER A 125 -13.11 11.15 5.60
CA SER A 125 -11.78 11.75 5.56
C SER A 125 -11.38 12.26 6.95
N ASN A 126 -10.16 11.98 7.39
CA ASN A 126 -9.64 12.37 8.69
C ASN A 126 -8.32 13.11 8.51
N LEU A 127 -8.17 14.24 9.20
CA LEU A 127 -6.91 14.97 9.26
C LEU A 127 -6.02 14.34 10.33
N LEU A 128 -4.78 14.05 9.95
CA LEU A 128 -3.77 13.46 10.79
C LEU A 128 -2.59 14.43 10.85
N THR A 129 -2.40 15.03 12.02
CA THR A 129 -1.26 15.93 12.29
C THR A 129 -0.31 15.21 13.23
N THR A 130 0.98 15.24 12.92
CA THR A 130 2.02 14.68 13.77
C THR A 130 3.28 15.53 13.74
N SER A 131 3.98 15.54 14.86
CA SER A 131 5.28 16.16 15.02
C SER A 131 6.33 15.06 15.12
N LEU A 132 7.35 15.18 14.29
CA LEU A 132 8.49 14.31 14.19
C LEU A 132 9.71 15.02 14.77
N GLN A 133 10.47 14.29 15.57
CA GLN A 133 11.71 14.80 16.15
C GLN A 133 12.85 13.85 15.84
N GLY A 134 13.99 14.43 15.52
CA GLY A 134 15.27 13.74 15.45
C GLY A 134 16.25 14.49 16.33
N ILE A 135 16.87 13.82 17.29
CA ILE A 135 17.87 14.43 18.16
C ILE A 135 19.09 13.52 18.12
N GLY A 136 20.20 14.05 17.61
CA GLY A 136 21.45 13.30 17.52
C GLY A 136 21.37 12.05 16.64
N LEU A 137 20.59 12.09 15.55
CA LEU A 137 20.58 10.96 14.61
C LEU A 137 21.88 10.97 13.80
N PRO A 138 22.61 9.84 13.74
CA PRO A 138 23.78 9.74 12.88
C PRO A 138 23.34 9.75 11.42
N VAL A 139 23.88 10.69 10.64
CA VAL A 139 23.64 10.78 9.20
C VAL A 139 24.87 10.44 8.38
N ALA A 140 24.70 10.24 7.07
CA ALA A 140 25.83 9.99 6.17
C ALA A 140 26.82 11.16 6.17
N LEU A 141 28.09 10.88 5.90
CA LEU A 141 29.13 11.92 5.82
C LEU A 141 28.81 12.96 4.73
N SER A 142 28.15 12.55 3.64
CA SER A 142 27.72 13.43 2.54
C SER A 142 26.52 14.31 2.87
N PHE A 143 25.82 14.06 3.98
CA PHE A 143 24.56 14.74 4.29
C PHE A 143 24.70 16.26 4.36
N GLY A 144 25.76 16.76 5.02
CA GLY A 144 26.01 18.19 5.13
C GLY A 144 26.21 18.86 3.77
N TYR A 145 27.00 18.23 2.90
CA TYR A 145 27.23 18.68 1.53
C TYR A 145 25.93 18.67 0.70
N GLU A 146 25.11 17.63 0.85
CA GLU A 146 23.83 17.52 0.16
C GLU A 146 22.83 18.60 0.57
N VAL A 147 22.78 18.93 1.86
CA VAL A 147 21.93 20.00 2.38
C VAL A 147 22.43 21.36 1.90
N GLU A 148 23.73 21.63 1.96
CA GLU A 148 24.33 22.88 1.44
C GLU A 148 24.08 23.04 -0.07
N HIS A 149 24.20 21.96 -0.83
CA HIS A 149 23.87 21.95 -2.25
C HIS A 149 22.38 22.26 -2.48
N ASP A 150 21.46 21.66 -1.72
CA ASP A 150 20.03 21.94 -1.87
C ASP A 150 19.69 23.39 -1.42
N GLN A 151 20.42 23.92 -0.44
CA GLN A 151 20.30 25.31 0.02
C GLN A 151 20.73 26.32 -1.05
N THR A 152 21.82 26.04 -1.76
CA THR A 152 22.26 26.85 -2.91
C THR A 152 21.31 26.72 -4.10
N ALA A 153 20.69 25.55 -4.28
CA ALA A 153 19.65 25.31 -5.29
C ALA A 153 18.30 25.98 -4.95
N GLY A 154 18.13 26.50 -3.74
CA GLY A 154 16.94 27.24 -3.32
C GLY A 154 15.75 26.36 -2.93
N ARG A 155 15.91 25.03 -2.85
CA ARG A 155 14.82 24.08 -2.57
C ARG A 155 15.30 22.81 -1.89
N ILE A 156 14.48 22.29 -0.99
CA ILE A 156 14.69 20.99 -0.34
C ILE A 156 13.51 20.07 -0.63
N VAL A 157 13.81 18.79 -0.86
CA VAL A 157 12.80 17.75 -1.10
C VAL A 157 12.81 16.77 0.07
N LEU A 158 11.66 16.63 0.73
CA LEU A 158 11.50 15.75 1.88
C LEU A 158 10.46 14.66 1.57
N ASN A 159 10.77 13.43 1.99
CA ASN A 159 9.84 12.31 1.96
C ASN A 159 9.24 12.11 3.36
N LEU A 160 7.94 12.33 3.49
CA LEU A 160 7.18 12.02 4.69
C LEU A 160 6.56 10.65 4.51
N LYS A 161 6.96 9.70 5.36
CA LYS A 161 6.56 8.30 5.25
C LYS A 161 5.70 7.91 6.44
N VAL A 162 4.71 7.07 6.18
CA VAL A 162 3.85 6.48 7.21
C VAL A 162 3.73 5.00 6.95
N ASN A 163 4.23 4.19 7.88
CA ASN A 163 4.09 2.75 7.87
C ASN A 163 3.05 2.33 8.88
N GLY A 164 2.32 1.25 8.62
CA GLY A 164 1.31 0.84 9.57
C GLY A 164 0.68 -0.51 9.27
N LYS A 165 -0.33 -0.83 10.08
CA LYS A 165 -1.20 -1.99 9.88
C LYS A 165 -2.64 -1.54 9.84
N LEU A 166 -3.39 -2.05 8.87
CA LEU A 166 -4.81 -1.80 8.72
C LEU A 166 -5.62 -3.10 8.66
N ARG A 167 -6.91 -3.01 9.00
CA ARG A 167 -7.91 -4.07 8.83
C ARG A 167 -9.13 -3.51 8.15
N TRP A 168 -9.64 -4.23 7.16
CA TRP A 168 -10.86 -3.88 6.44
C TRP A 168 -12.09 -4.36 7.20
N LYS A 169 -13.12 -3.52 7.26
CA LYS A 169 -14.41 -3.85 7.87
C LYS A 169 -15.49 -3.87 6.80
N VAL A 170 -16.17 -5.00 6.63
CA VAL A 170 -17.32 -5.15 5.72
C VAL A 170 -18.51 -5.65 6.53
N GLY A 171 -19.46 -4.77 6.82
CA GLY A 171 -20.58 -5.08 7.72
C GLY A 171 -20.07 -5.49 9.11
N THR A 172 -20.34 -6.75 9.50
CA THR A 172 -19.90 -7.35 10.77
C THR A 172 -18.58 -8.10 10.66
N TRP A 173 -18.08 -8.36 9.44
CA TRP A 173 -16.83 -9.07 9.23
C TRP A 173 -15.64 -8.09 9.22
N VAL A 174 -14.55 -8.48 9.87
CA VAL A 174 -13.28 -7.74 9.90
C VAL A 174 -12.18 -8.64 9.36
N SER A 175 -11.40 -8.12 8.43
CA SER A 175 -10.28 -8.85 7.83
C SER A 175 -9.12 -9.05 8.80
N GLY A 176 -8.15 -9.86 8.38
CA GLY A 176 -6.81 -9.87 8.98
C GLY A 176 -6.08 -8.53 8.84
N ARG A 177 -4.89 -8.44 9.46
CA ARG A 177 -4.02 -7.26 9.41
C ARG A 177 -3.21 -7.24 8.12
N TYR A 178 -3.28 -6.12 7.41
CA TYR A 178 -2.47 -5.82 6.23
C TYR A 178 -1.47 -4.72 6.57
N ARG A 179 -0.25 -4.84 6.10
CA ARG A 179 0.73 -3.76 6.22
C ARG A 179 0.45 -2.72 5.15
N PHE A 180 0.62 -1.46 5.46
CA PHE A 180 0.57 -0.41 4.45
C PHE A 180 1.73 0.55 4.63
N ASN A 181 2.12 1.18 3.53
CA ASN A 181 3.11 2.23 3.51
C ASN A 181 2.60 3.40 2.66
N VAL A 182 2.81 4.60 3.17
CA VAL A 182 2.50 5.87 2.53
C VAL A 182 3.81 6.61 2.32
N ASN A 183 4.01 7.18 1.14
CA ASN A 183 5.13 8.05 0.83
C ASN A 183 4.60 9.34 0.21
N CYS A 184 4.71 10.43 0.94
CA CYS A 184 4.38 11.78 0.50
C CYS A 184 5.68 12.53 0.18
N VAL A 185 5.72 13.25 -0.94
CA VAL A 185 6.84 14.11 -1.32
C VAL A 185 6.43 15.56 -1.06
N SER A 186 7.25 16.27 -0.29
CA SER A 186 7.09 17.71 -0.05
C SER A 186 8.30 18.44 -0.60
N VAL A 187 8.06 19.54 -1.31
CA VAL A 187 9.10 20.42 -1.84
C VAL A 187 8.92 21.78 -1.18
N MET A 188 9.98 22.27 -0.53
CA MET A 188 9.96 23.54 0.18
C MET A 188 11.07 24.45 -0.35
N SER A 189 10.82 25.76 -0.37
CA SER A 189 11.87 26.74 -0.63
C SER A 189 12.89 26.70 0.50
N PHE A 190 14.18 26.55 0.17
CA PHE A 190 15.24 26.38 1.16
C PHE A 190 16.50 27.10 0.67
N GLY A 191 16.91 28.17 1.35
CA GLY A 191 17.99 29.04 0.88
C GLY A 191 18.05 30.38 1.63
N PRO A 192 19.03 31.25 1.31
CA PRO A 192 19.19 32.55 1.96
C PRO A 192 18.00 33.50 1.73
N ASN A 193 17.22 33.26 0.66
CA ASN A 193 16.00 34.01 0.35
C ASN A 193 14.72 33.29 0.81
N ALA A 194 14.84 32.18 1.55
CA ALA A 194 13.68 31.48 2.07
C ALA A 194 13.01 32.30 3.18
N PRO A 195 11.68 32.17 3.34
CA PRO A 195 10.97 32.76 4.47
C PRO A 195 11.63 32.33 5.80
N THR A 196 11.58 33.21 6.80
CA THR A 196 12.03 32.91 8.16
C THR A 196 11.36 31.62 8.65
N ALA A 197 12.10 30.77 9.37
CA ALA A 197 11.62 29.48 9.86
C ALA A 197 10.23 29.59 10.55
N PRO A 198 9.35 28.60 10.39
CA PRO A 198 9.57 27.31 9.74
C PRO A 198 9.59 27.37 8.20
N LEU A 199 10.28 26.41 7.58
CA LEU A 199 10.16 26.18 6.14
C LEU A 199 8.85 25.44 5.89
N SER A 200 7.88 26.12 5.31
CA SER A 200 6.53 25.59 5.11
C SER A 200 6.27 25.22 3.65
N SER A 201 5.55 24.12 3.43
CA SER A 201 4.95 23.75 2.15
C SER A 201 3.45 23.55 2.32
N ASN A 202 2.67 24.41 1.67
CA ASN A 202 1.20 24.31 1.60
C ASN A 202 0.71 23.67 0.30
N GLN A 203 1.63 23.06 -0.48
CA GLN A 203 1.26 22.44 -1.74
C GLN A 203 0.59 21.10 -1.47
N ALA A 204 -0.70 21.01 -1.81
CA ALA A 204 -1.44 19.76 -1.72
C ALA A 204 -0.82 18.72 -2.67
N ALA A 205 -0.18 17.70 -2.12
CA ALA A 205 0.45 16.63 -2.89
C ALA A 205 -0.23 15.30 -2.61
N GLN A 206 -0.58 14.56 -3.67
CA GLN A 206 -1.11 13.22 -3.53
C GLN A 206 0.03 12.25 -3.16
N CYS A 207 -0.18 11.44 -2.13
CA CYS A 207 0.82 10.49 -1.67
C CYS A 207 0.67 9.15 -2.36
N SER A 208 1.78 8.44 -2.53
CA SER A 208 1.77 7.06 -2.99
C SER A 208 1.46 6.14 -1.81
N THR A 209 0.44 5.29 -1.96
CA THR A 209 0.03 4.31 -0.95
C THR A 209 0.12 2.90 -1.52
N ALA A 210 0.76 2.00 -0.78
CA ALA A 210 0.79 0.57 -1.03
C ALA A 210 0.29 -0.20 0.21
N VAL A 211 -0.46 -1.27 -0.03
CA VAL A 211 -1.13 -2.13 0.96
C VAL A 211 -0.90 -3.58 0.56
#